data_AF-A0A4Y2HKD2-F1
#
_entry.id   AF-A0A4Y2HKD2-F1
#
_cell.length_a   1.000
_cell.length_b   1.000
_cell.length_c   1.000
_cell.angle_alpha   90.00
_cell.angle_beta   90.00
_cell.angle_gamma   90.00
#
_symmetry.space_group_name_H-M   'P 1'
#
loop_
_entity.id
_entity.type
_entity.pdbx_description
1 polymer ?
#
loop_
_entity_poly.entity_id
_entity_poly.type
_entity_poly.pdbx_seq_one_letter_code
_entity_poly.pdbx_strand_id
1 'polypeptide(L)'
;MMRQVVMVLLVLEIMTVSAKVGTKCQDERQAVRSKGVFMPECDANGFYNKRQCYSRNRKCWCVNPETGQQLTKPNRMKINCP
;
A
#
# COMPACT_ATOMS: atom_id res chain seq x y z
N MET A 1 -39.51 2.00 -24.21
CA MET A 1 -39.03 0.98 -23.25
C MET A 1 -37.69 0.33 -23.62
N MET A 2 -37.15 0.45 -24.84
CA MET A 2 -35.85 -0.14 -25.20
C MET A 2 -34.62 0.62 -24.65
N ARG A 3 -34.76 1.93 -24.37
CA ARG A 3 -33.65 2.81 -23.93
C ARG A 3 -33.17 2.55 -22.49
N GLN A 4 -34.06 2.08 -21.61
CA GLN A 4 -33.71 1.69 -20.23
C GLN A 4 -33.03 0.31 -20.17
N VAL A 5 -33.42 -0.64 -21.03
CA VAL A 5 -32.85 -2.00 -21.06
C VAL A 5 -31.39 -1.99 -21.56
N VAL A 6 -31.07 -1.11 -22.51
CA VAL A 6 -29.68 -0.90 -23.00
C VAL A 6 -28.77 -0.34 -21.90
N MET A 7 -29.27 0.58 -21.06
CA MET A 7 -28.52 1.08 -19.88
C MET A 7 -28.26 -0.02 -18.86
N VAL A 8 -29.25 -0.91 -18.61
CA VAL A 8 -29.14 -2.03 -17.66
C VAL A 8 -28.15 -3.11 -18.12
N LEU A 9 -28.09 -3.43 -19.42
CA LEU A 9 -27.15 -4.41 -19.96
C LEU A 9 -25.70 -3.89 -20.00
N LEU A 10 -25.49 -2.59 -20.27
CA LEU A 10 -24.18 -1.97 -20.20
C LEU A 10 -23.68 -1.89 -18.74
N VAL A 11 -24.51 -1.51 -17.76
CA VAL A 11 -24.05 -1.45 -16.35
C VAL A 11 -23.82 -2.81 -15.69
N LEU A 12 -24.37 -3.91 -16.23
CA LEU A 12 -24.14 -5.27 -15.71
C LEU A 12 -22.79 -5.87 -16.12
N GLU A 13 -22.24 -5.50 -17.28
CA GLU A 13 -20.83 -5.79 -17.61
C GLU A 13 -19.86 -4.75 -17.01
N ILE A 14 -20.37 -3.56 -16.70
CA ILE A 14 -19.65 -2.46 -16.05
C ILE A 14 -19.95 -2.44 -14.53
N MET A 15 -20.16 -3.60 -13.89
CA MET A 15 -19.89 -3.76 -12.45
C MET A 15 -18.38 -3.63 -12.26
N THR A 16 -17.91 -2.39 -12.35
CA THR A 16 -16.54 -1.92 -12.29
C THR A 16 -15.61 -2.91 -11.59
N VAL A 17 -14.87 -3.73 -12.34
CA VAL A 17 -13.65 -4.34 -11.80
C VAL A 17 -12.66 -3.19 -11.65
N SER A 18 -12.85 -2.40 -10.59
CA SER A 18 -11.79 -1.62 -9.99
C SER A 18 -10.94 -2.64 -9.22
N ALA A 19 -10.30 -3.56 -9.94
CA ALA A 19 -9.15 -4.24 -9.41
C ALA A 19 -8.11 -3.14 -9.23
N LYS A 20 -7.98 -2.63 -8.01
CA LYS A 20 -6.91 -1.71 -7.66
C LYS A 20 -5.62 -2.44 -8.02
N VAL A 21 -4.99 -2.07 -9.13
CA VAL A 21 -3.64 -2.53 -9.46
C VAL A 21 -2.76 -1.91 -8.38
N GLY A 22 -2.53 -2.70 -7.33
CA GLY A 22 -1.70 -2.32 -6.20
C GLY A 22 -0.24 -2.45 -6.56
N THR A 23 0.58 -1.55 -6.05
CA THR A 23 2.02 -1.78 -5.99
C THR A 23 2.35 -2.80 -4.90
N LYS A 24 3.57 -3.33 -4.91
CA LYS A 24 4.07 -4.24 -3.88
C LYS A 24 3.83 -3.72 -2.45
N CYS A 25 4.10 -2.45 -2.17
CA CYS A 25 3.84 -1.86 -0.85
C CYS A 25 2.35 -1.84 -0.50
N GLN A 26 1.50 -1.49 -1.44
CA GLN A 26 0.05 -1.39 -1.22
C GLN A 26 -0.56 -2.78 -0.98
N ASP A 27 -0.10 -3.80 -1.70
CA ASP A 27 -0.53 -5.18 -1.52
C ASP A 27 -0.10 -5.71 -0.14
N GLU A 28 1.16 -5.48 0.24
CA GLU A 28 1.66 -5.83 1.58
C GLU A 28 0.88 -5.11 2.68
N ARG A 29 0.55 -3.83 2.50
CA ARG A 29 -0.23 -3.04 3.45
C ARG A 29 -1.65 -3.60 3.62
N GLN A 30 -2.30 -3.99 2.53
CA GLN A 30 -3.65 -4.56 2.55
C GLN A 30 -3.68 -5.98 3.14
N ALA A 31 -2.58 -6.73 3.02
CA ALA A 31 -2.46 -8.07 3.61
C ALA A 31 -2.36 -8.05 5.15
N VAL A 32 -2.06 -6.90 5.77
CA VAL A 32 -1.99 -6.77 7.24
C VAL A 32 -3.38 -6.82 7.86
N ARG A 33 -3.74 -7.98 8.44
CA ARG A 33 -5.05 -8.20 9.09
C ARG A 33 -5.07 -7.95 10.60
N SER A 34 -3.91 -7.97 11.26
CA SER A 34 -3.81 -7.99 12.73
C SER A 34 -3.17 -6.73 13.30
N LYS A 35 -3.78 -6.19 14.37
CA LYS A 35 -3.19 -5.11 15.15
C LYS A 35 -1.87 -5.57 15.78
N GLY A 36 -0.83 -4.75 15.65
CA GLY A 36 0.49 -5.07 16.21
C GLY A 36 1.35 -5.98 15.34
N VAL A 37 1.00 -6.15 14.06
CA VAL A 37 1.92 -6.56 12.98
C VAL A 37 2.46 -5.30 12.31
N PHE A 38 3.67 -5.37 11.75
CA PHE A 38 4.23 -4.25 10.99
C PHE A 38 3.37 -3.98 9.74
N MET A 39 2.97 -2.71 9.57
CA MET A 39 2.23 -2.24 8.41
C MET A 39 3.13 -1.27 7.64
N PRO A 40 3.52 -1.60 6.38
CA PRO A 40 4.38 -0.73 5.61
C PRO A 40 3.66 0.58 5.27
N GLU A 41 4.40 1.68 5.31
CA GLU A 41 3.95 2.98 4.85
C GLU A 41 4.28 3.14 3.37
N CYS A 42 3.27 3.50 2.57
CA CYS A 42 3.43 3.74 1.14
C CYS A 42 3.20 5.22 0.85
N ASP A 43 3.87 5.74 -0.18
CA ASP A 43 3.64 7.08 -0.70
C ASP A 43 2.40 7.12 -1.63
N ALA A 44 2.12 8.29 -2.20
CA ALA A 44 0.98 8.49 -3.10
C ALA A 44 1.09 7.70 -4.42
N ASN A 45 2.31 7.37 -4.84
CA ASN A 45 2.56 6.56 -6.04
C ASN A 45 2.51 5.05 -5.73
N GLY A 46 2.39 4.68 -4.45
CA GLY A 46 2.42 3.31 -3.99
C GLY A 46 3.82 2.75 -3.76
N PHE A 47 4.89 3.55 -3.86
CA PHE A 47 6.21 3.09 -3.44
C PHE A 47 6.31 3.04 -1.92
N TYR A 48 7.27 2.29 -1.39
CA TYR A 48 7.56 2.33 0.04
C TYR A 48 8.09 3.72 0.40
N ASN A 49 7.58 4.28 1.50
CA ASN A 49 8.25 5.40 2.14
C ASN A 49 9.68 4.98 2.48
N LYS A 50 10.66 5.79 2.05
CA LYS A 50 12.10 5.59 2.29
C LYS A 50 12.39 5.27 3.76
N ARG A 51 11.66 5.89 4.67
CA ARG A 51 11.69 5.61 6.11
C ARG A 51 10.47 4.78 6.49
N GLN A 52 10.69 3.55 6.93
CA GLN A 52 9.66 2.70 7.53
C GLN A 52 9.79 2.74 9.05
N CYS A 53 8.66 2.83 9.75
CA CYS A 53 8.64 2.90 11.21
C CYS A 53 7.67 1.86 11.78
N TYR A 54 8.14 1.09 12.75
CA TYR A 54 7.28 0.20 13.52
C TYR A 54 6.86 0.88 14.83
N SER A 55 5.67 1.45 14.82
CA SER A 55 5.14 2.27 15.92
C SER A 55 5.09 1.53 17.26
N ARG A 56 4.92 0.20 17.24
CA ARG A 56 4.84 -0.64 18.45
C ARG A 56 6.13 -0.59 19.28
N ASN A 57 7.30 -0.58 18.64
CA ASN A 57 8.60 -0.56 19.33
C ASN A 57 9.42 0.72 19.06
N ARG A 58 8.82 1.70 18.38
CA ARG A 58 9.43 2.99 17.99
C ARG A 58 10.76 2.85 17.24
N LYS A 59 10.92 1.78 16.45
CA LYS A 59 12.09 1.58 15.60
C LYS A 59 11.76 1.96 14.16
N CYS A 60 12.67 2.69 13.52
CA CYS A 60 12.58 3.06 12.11
C CYS A 60 13.84 2.62 11.35
N TRP A 61 13.71 2.27 10.08
CA TRP A 61 14.81 1.89 9.20
C TRP A 61 14.59 2.47 7.81
N CYS A 62 15.67 2.56 7.03
CA CYS A 62 15.57 2.96 5.63
C CYS A 62 15.33 1.74 4.75
N VAL A 63 14.52 1.91 3.70
CA VAL A 63 14.23 0.90 2.69
C VAL A 63 14.43 1.46 1.28
N ASN A 64 14.65 0.57 0.33
CA ASN A 64 14.53 0.90 -1.09
C ASN A 64 13.03 1.16 -1.44
N PRO A 65 12.67 2.30 -2.06
CA PRO A 65 11.28 2.64 -2.37
C PRO A 65 10.55 1.67 -3.31
N GLU A 66 11.27 1.01 -4.21
CA GLU A 66 10.67 0.10 -5.20
C GLU A 66 10.55 -1.32 -4.65
N THR A 67 11.59 -1.81 -3.98
CA THR A 67 11.67 -3.22 -3.57
C THR A 67 11.25 -3.46 -2.12
N GLY A 68 11.26 -2.43 -1.27
CA GLY A 68 11.05 -2.55 0.18
C GLY A 68 12.26 -3.13 0.92
N GLN A 69 13.39 -3.37 0.25
CA GLN A 69 14.59 -3.95 0.86
C GLN A 69 15.13 -3.02 1.94
N GLN A 70 15.34 -3.56 3.14
CA GLN A 70 15.94 -2.83 4.25
C GLN A 70 17.41 -2.48 3.95
N LEU A 71 17.73 -1.18 4.02
CA LEU A 71 19.06 -0.63 3.75
C LEU A 71 19.87 -0.37 5.02
N THR A 72 19.20 -0.12 6.15
CA THR A 72 19.86 0.24 7.41
C THR A 72 19.34 -0.58 8.58
N LYS A 73 20.12 -0.61 9.67
CA LYS A 73 19.65 -1.18 10.94
C LYS A 73 18.54 -0.29 11.55
N PRO A 74 17.54 -0.87 12.24
CA PRO A 74 16.49 -0.09 12.86
C PRO A 74 17.02 0.78 14.01
N ASN A 75 16.69 2.07 14.01
CA ASN A 75 17.07 3.06 15.02
C ASN A 75 15.82 3.74 15.64
N ARG A 76 15.96 4.39 16.79
CA ARG A 76 14.88 5.11 17.48
C ARG A 76 14.54 6.42 16.75
N MET A 77 13.56 6.40 15.83
CA MET A 77 12.86 7.52 15.15
C MET A 77 13.68 8.65 14.49
N LYS A 78 14.93 8.89 14.89
CA LYS A 78 15.90 9.81 14.29
C LYS A 78 16.75 9.04 13.30
N ILE A 79 16.18 8.73 12.14
CA ILE A 79 16.93 8.21 11.00
C ILE A 79 16.64 9.09 9.79
N ASN A 80 17.72 9.53 9.13
CA ASN A 80 17.65 10.22 7.85
C ASN A 80 17.89 9.19 6.75
N CYS A 81 17.00 9.14 5.76
CA CYS A 81 17.12 8.23 4.63
C CYS A 81 17.50 9.03 3.38
N PRO A 82 18.43 8.51 2.55
CA PRO A 82 18.85 9.16 1.32
C PRO A 82 17.70 9.29 0.32
#